data_AF-A0A9E2PPF4-F1
#
_entry.id   AF-A0A9E2PPF4-F1
#
_cell.length_a   1.000
_cell.length_b   1.000
_cell.length_c   1.000
_cell.angle_alpha   90.00
_cell.angle_beta   90.00
_cell.angle_gamma   90.00
#
_symmetry.space_group_name_H-M   'P 1'
#
loop_
_entity.id
_entity.type
_entity.pdbx_description
1 polymer ?
#
loop_
_entity_poly.entity_id
_entity_poly.type
_entity_poly.pdbx_seq_one_letter_code
_entity_poly.pdbx_strand_id
1 'polypeptide(L)'
;MISCTEFIPAYSQLFKVLERLGGKDAVEAFWRYLAAKFLNNLRDLVAANGIRGCWLYWSHTLKEEAADFTMELDEEAGTFSITMHKCPSKGRLLEWRHIEPYHDYCR
;
A
#
# COMPACT_ATOMS: atom_id res chain seq x y z
N MET A 1 12.73 -4.82 17.67
CA MET A 1 12.12 -3.89 16.68
C MET A 1 12.65 -4.33 15.32
N ILE A 2 11.78 -4.62 14.35
CA ILE A 2 12.22 -4.96 12.98
C ILE A 2 12.41 -3.68 12.18
N SER A 3 13.32 -3.68 11.21
CA SER A 3 13.56 -2.54 10.32
C SER A 3 12.47 -2.41 9.25
N CYS A 4 12.40 -1.24 8.60
CA CYS A 4 11.49 -1.02 7.47
C CYS A 4 11.75 -1.96 6.29
N THR A 5 12.98 -2.46 6.14
CA THR A 5 13.33 -3.40 5.06
C THR A 5 12.87 -4.82 5.39
N GLU A 6 13.01 -5.25 6.65
CA GLU A 6 12.51 -6.54 7.15
C GLU A 6 10.99 -6.57 7.26
N PHE A 7 10.35 -5.41 7.40
CA PHE A 7 8.90 -5.30 7.41
C PHE A 7 8.26 -5.86 6.12
N ILE A 8 8.90 -5.65 4.96
CA ILE A 8 8.39 -6.09 3.65
C ILE A 8 8.15 -7.61 3.59
N PRO A 9 9.17 -8.48 3.81
CA PRO A 9 8.95 -9.92 3.82
C PRO A 9 8.10 -10.37 5.00
N ALA A 10 8.20 -9.73 6.18
CA ALA A 10 7.36 -10.07 7.33
C ALA A 10 5.86 -9.86 7.02
N TYR A 11 5.52 -8.78 6.33
CA TYR A 11 4.15 -8.46 5.91
C TYR A 11 3.63 -9.47 4.89
N SER A 12 4.48 -9.86 3.93
CA SER A 12 4.17 -10.95 2.99
C SER A 12 3.91 -12.28 3.71
N GLN A 13 4.68 -12.63 4.73
CA GLN A 13 4.46 -13.86 5.51
C GLN A 13 3.20 -13.78 6.37
N LEU A 14 2.90 -12.61 6.94
CA LEU A 14 1.66 -12.37 7.67
C LEU A 14 0.44 -12.69 6.81
N PHE A 15 0.42 -12.25 5.54
CA PHE A 15 -0.68 -12.56 4.62
C PHE A 15 -0.85 -14.05 4.37
N LYS A 16 0.24 -14.79 4.18
CA LYS A 16 0.20 -16.26 4.08
C LYS A 16 -0.42 -16.89 5.33
N VAL A 17 -0.06 -16.40 6.52
CA VAL A 17 -0.61 -16.89 7.78
C VAL A 17 -2.10 -16.57 7.91
N LEU A 18 -2.51 -15.34 7.62
CA LEU A 18 -3.91 -14.92 7.66
C LEU A 18 -4.76 -15.75 6.69
N GLU A 19 -4.31 -15.91 5.45
CA GLU A 19 -5.02 -16.72 4.46
C GLU A 19 -5.11 -18.19 4.88
N ARG A 20 -4.04 -18.76 5.45
CA ARG A 20 -4.08 -20.13 5.98
C ARG A 20 -5.09 -20.29 7.12
N LEU A 21 -5.25 -19.27 7.97
CA LEU A 21 -6.10 -19.33 9.16
C LEU A 21 -7.58 -19.04 8.86
N GLY A 22 -7.87 -18.17 7.90
CA GLY A 22 -9.25 -17.72 7.65
C GLY A 22 -9.54 -17.38 6.19
N GLY A 23 -8.73 -17.89 5.26
CA GLY A 23 -8.87 -17.61 3.84
C GLY A 23 -8.59 -16.16 3.48
N LYS A 24 -8.91 -15.80 2.23
CA LYS A 24 -8.75 -14.44 1.71
C LYS A 24 -9.49 -13.39 2.56
N ASP A 25 -10.63 -13.77 3.14
CA ASP A 25 -11.43 -12.90 4.01
C ASP A 25 -10.65 -12.41 5.23
N ALA A 26 -9.76 -13.23 5.81
CA ALA A 26 -8.92 -12.79 6.93
C ALA A 26 -7.90 -11.72 6.50
N VAL A 27 -7.37 -11.81 5.29
CA VAL A 27 -6.46 -10.81 4.71
C VAL A 27 -7.22 -9.50 4.45
N GLU A 28 -8.42 -9.58 3.88
CA GLU A 28 -9.27 -8.42 3.66
C GLU A 28 -9.74 -7.76 4.96
N ALA A 29 -10.10 -8.55 5.98
CA ALA A 29 -10.47 -8.06 7.30
C ALA A 29 -9.30 -7.29 7.94
N PHE A 30 -8.08 -7.79 7.79
CA PHE A 30 -6.89 -7.08 8.25
C PHE A 30 -6.67 -5.75 7.51
N TRP A 31 -6.85 -5.70 6.19
CA TRP A 31 -6.79 -4.45 5.43
C TRP A 31 -7.87 -3.45 5.86
N ARG A 32 -9.10 -3.90 6.08
CA ARG A 32 -10.19 -3.05 6.61
C ARG A 32 -9.85 -2.49 7.99
N TYR A 33 -9.27 -3.32 8.85
CA TYR A 33 -8.79 -2.88 10.16
C TYR A 33 -7.71 -1.81 10.04
N LEU A 34 -6.71 -2.01 9.18
CA LEU A 34 -5.64 -1.03 8.95
C LEU A 34 -6.19 0.30 8.42
N ALA A 35 -7.08 0.23 7.43
CA ALA A 35 -7.72 1.42 6.87
C ALA A 35 -8.50 2.20 7.93
N ALA A 36 -9.23 1.51 8.82
CA ALA A 36 -10.01 2.14 9.88
C ALA A 36 -9.15 2.75 11.01
N LYS A 37 -8.00 2.14 11.33
CA LYS A 37 -7.20 2.51 12.50
C LYS A 37 -6.01 3.42 12.19
N PHE A 38 -5.40 3.29 11.01
CA PHE A 38 -4.10 3.90 10.72
C PHE A 38 -4.13 4.89 9.55
N LEU A 39 -5.12 4.85 8.65
CA LEU A 39 -5.23 5.80 7.52
C LEU A 39 -6.02 7.08 7.86
N ASN A 40 -6.00 7.51 9.13
CA ASN A 40 -6.71 8.72 9.57
C ASN A 40 -6.19 9.97 8.84
N ASN A 41 -4.87 10.06 8.59
CA ASN A 41 -4.27 11.18 7.87
C ASN A 41 -4.78 11.30 6.42
N LEU A 42 -4.89 10.20 5.67
CA LEU A 42 -5.50 10.21 4.34
C LEU A 42 -6.98 10.59 4.44
N ARG A 43 -7.73 10.00 5.38
CA ARG A 43 -9.15 10.31 5.58
C ARG A 43 -9.35 11.80 5.84
N ASP A 44 -8.56 12.38 6.73
CA ASP A 44 -8.70 13.78 7.13
C ASP A 44 -8.34 14.72 5.96
N LEU A 45 -7.33 14.38 5.16
CA LEU A 45 -7.00 15.10 3.92
C LEU A 45 -8.14 15.06 2.89
N VAL A 46 -8.73 13.89 2.68
CA VAL A 46 -9.86 13.72 1.74
C VAL A 46 -11.11 14.43 2.25
N ALA A 47 -11.39 14.39 3.55
CA ALA A 47 -12.52 15.11 4.14
C ALA A 47 -12.39 16.63 3.96
N ALA A 48 -11.17 17.17 4.09
CA ALA A 48 -10.92 18.60 3.97
C ALA A 48 -10.81 19.09 2.51
N ASN A 49 -10.32 18.27 1.59
CA ASN A 49 -9.95 18.69 0.23
C ASN A 49 -10.66 17.92 -0.89
N GLY A 50 -11.59 17.02 -0.56
CA GLY A 50 -12.19 16.11 -1.55
C GLY A 50 -11.13 15.21 -2.19
N ILE A 51 -11.29 14.93 -3.49
CA ILE A 51 -10.39 14.02 -4.23
C ILE A 51 -8.93 14.54 -4.29
N ARG A 52 -8.71 15.86 -4.21
CA ARG A 52 -7.39 16.47 -4.04
C ARG A 52 -6.63 15.92 -2.82
N GLY A 53 -7.35 15.51 -1.77
CA GLY A 53 -6.77 14.89 -0.59
C GLY A 53 -5.96 13.62 -0.90
N CYS A 54 -6.39 12.84 -1.90
CA CYS A 54 -5.64 11.69 -2.39
C CYS A 54 -4.30 12.11 -3.00
N TRP A 55 -4.30 13.15 -3.83
CA TRP A 55 -3.07 13.70 -4.42
C TRP A 55 -2.10 14.19 -3.35
N LEU A 56 -2.58 14.95 -2.37
CA LEU A 56 -1.75 15.50 -1.28
C LEU A 56 -1.09 14.38 -0.48
N TYR A 57 -1.84 13.34 -0.13
CA TYR A 57 -1.31 12.20 0.60
C TYR A 57 -0.26 11.43 -0.22
N TRP A 58 -0.65 10.92 -1.40
CA TRP A 58 0.20 10.01 -2.16
C TRP A 58 1.44 10.70 -2.74
N SER A 59 1.36 11.98 -3.10
CA SER A 59 2.52 12.73 -3.59
C SER A 59 3.58 12.97 -2.51
N HIS A 60 3.22 12.88 -1.24
CA HIS A 60 4.16 12.90 -0.13
C HIS A 60 4.70 11.50 0.15
N THR A 61 3.82 10.53 0.44
CA THR A 61 4.21 9.17 0.83
C THR A 61 5.05 8.47 -0.23
N LEU A 62 4.65 8.50 -1.50
CA LEU A 62 5.39 7.80 -2.56
C LEU A 62 6.75 8.45 -2.87
N LYS A 63 6.92 9.75 -2.60
CA LYS A 63 8.23 10.42 -2.69
C LYS A 63 9.16 9.99 -1.58
N GLU A 64 8.67 9.89 -0.34
CA GLU A 64 9.47 9.41 0.79
C GLU A 64 9.93 7.97 0.60
N GLU A 65 9.10 7.14 -0.02
CA GLU A 65 9.47 5.76 -0.36
C GLU A 65 10.44 5.66 -1.54
N ALA A 66 10.70 6.75 -2.27
CA ALA A 66 11.47 6.78 -3.52
C ALA A 66 10.88 5.84 -4.60
N ALA A 67 9.56 5.82 -4.73
CA ALA A 67 8.87 5.10 -5.79
C ALA A 67 8.93 5.86 -7.12
N ASP A 68 8.95 5.12 -8.23
CA ASP A 68 8.79 5.67 -9.57
C ASP A 68 7.34 5.48 -10.03
N PHE A 69 6.65 6.59 -10.28
CA PHE A 69 5.22 6.61 -10.58
C PHE A 69 4.82 7.85 -11.36
N THR A 70 3.67 7.77 -12.02
CA THR A 70 2.93 8.92 -12.56
C THR A 70 1.64 9.07 -11.76
N MET A 71 1.33 10.29 -11.33
CA MET A 71 0.05 10.62 -10.72
C MET A 71 -0.69 11.61 -11.60
N GLU A 72 -1.99 11.40 -11.77
CA GLU A 72 -2.88 12.30 -12.48
C GLU A 72 -4.08 12.64 -11.58
N LEU A 73 -4.52 13.89 -11.67
CA LEU A 73 -5.70 14.37 -10.98
C LEU A 73 -6.50 15.26 -11.94
N ASP A 74 -7.75 14.87 -12.15
CA ASP A 74 -8.75 15.67 -12.84
C ASP A 74 -9.91 15.93 -11.87
N GLU A 75 -9.93 17.15 -11.31
CA GLU A 75 -10.93 17.55 -10.33
C GLU A 75 -12.30 17.81 -10.98
N GLU A 76 -12.35 18.12 -12.28
CA GLU A 76 -13.60 18.33 -13.03
C GLU A 76 -14.26 16.99 -13.37
N ALA A 77 -13.48 16.02 -13.86
CA ALA A 77 -13.95 14.65 -14.10
C ALA A 77 -14.10 13.83 -12.80
N GLY A 78 -13.59 14.33 -11.67
CA GLY A 78 -13.63 13.64 -10.38
C GLY A 78 -12.78 12.37 -10.36
N THR A 79 -11.65 12.36 -11.06
CA THR A 79 -10.77 11.19 -11.17
C THR A 79 -9.38 11.46 -10.62
N PHE A 80 -8.82 10.44 -9.97
CA PHE A 80 -7.46 10.42 -9.46
C PHE A 80 -6.86 9.06 -9.78
N SER A 81 -5.67 9.05 -10.37
CA SER A 81 -4.98 7.81 -10.77
C SER A 81 -3.52 7.84 -10.34
N ILE A 82 -2.98 6.64 -10.08
CA ILE A 82 -1.55 6.42 -9.86
C ILE A 82 -1.15 5.26 -10.77
N THR A 83 -0.20 5.52 -11.67
CA THR A 83 0.46 4.48 -12.45
C THR A 83 1.82 4.22 -11.81
N MET A 84 2.00 3.03 -11.24
CA MET A 84 3.24 2.63 -10.57
C MET A 84 4.20 2.00 -11.60
N HIS A 85 5.38 2.60 -11.81
CA HIS A 85 6.41 2.09 -12.73
C HIS A 85 7.43 1.22 -11.98
N LYS A 86 7.87 1.67 -10.80
CA LYS A 86 8.79 0.93 -9.93
C LYS A 86 8.44 1.12 -8.46
N CYS A 87 7.93 0.04 -7.84
CA CYS A 87 7.71 -0.01 -6.40
C CYS A 87 8.97 -0.56 -5.69
N PRO A 88 9.59 0.20 -4.77
CA PRO A 88 10.80 -0.21 -4.07
C PRO A 88 10.56 -1.40 -3.15
N SER A 89 9.40 -1.44 -2.48
CA SER A 89 9.01 -2.54 -1.59
C SER A 89 8.81 -3.85 -2.35
N LYS A 90 8.02 -3.84 -3.44
CA LYS A 90 7.81 -5.03 -4.29
C LYS A 90 9.12 -5.47 -4.94
N GLY A 91 9.90 -4.54 -5.49
CA GLY A 91 11.21 -4.85 -6.09
C GLY A 91 12.13 -5.57 -5.11
N ARG A 92 12.29 -5.03 -3.90
CA ARG A 92 13.10 -5.65 -2.85
C ARG A 92 12.58 -7.02 -2.43
N LEU A 93 11.26 -7.20 -2.32
CA LEU A 93 10.67 -8.50 -1.98
C LEU A 93 11.04 -9.58 -3.01
N LEU A 94 11.06 -9.22 -4.30
CA LEU A 94 11.40 -10.14 -5.39
C LEU A 94 12.90 -10.48 -5.47
N GLU A 95 13.78 -9.64 -4.89
CA GLU A 95 15.23 -9.92 -4.84
C GLU A 95 15.58 -11.04 -3.83
N TRP A 96 14.70 -11.34 -2.86
CA TRP A 96 14.95 -12.32 -1.81
C TRP A 96 14.71 -13.76 -2.31
N ARG A 97 15.79 -14.45 -2.68
CA ARG A 97 15.73 -15.80 -3.27
C ARG A 97 15.16 -16.91 -2.38
N HIS A 98 15.18 -16.73 -1.06
CA HIS A 98 14.76 -17.75 -0.10
C HIS A 98 13.37 -17.48 0.48
N ILE A 99 12.69 -16.43 0.00
CA ILE A 99 11.33 -16.09 0.41
C ILE A 99 10.45 -16.12 -0.82
N GLU A 100 9.45 -16.98 -0.78
CA GLU A 100 8.35 -16.91 -1.73
C GLU A 100 7.37 -15.82 -1.28
N PRO A 101 7.06 -14.80 -2.10
CA PRO A 101 6.07 -13.78 -1.79
C PRO A 101 4.66 -14.36 -1.62
N TYR A 102 3.79 -13.62 -0.96
CA TYR A 102 2.35 -13.90 -0.97
C TYR A 102 1.82 -13.69 -2.40
N HIS A 103 1.01 -14.62 -2.88
CA HIS A 103 0.66 -14.70 -4.30
C HIS A 103 -0.15 -13.49 -4.80
N ASP A 104 -0.88 -12.81 -3.92
CA ASP A 104 -1.66 -11.58 -4.22
C ASP A 104 -0.94 -10.30 -3.75
N TYR A 105 0.37 -10.36 -3.47
CA TYR A 105 1.13 -9.20 -2.99
C TYR A 105 1.35 -8.17 -4.11
N CYS A 106 0.62 -7.06 -4.05
CA CYS A 106 0.67 -5.97 -5.04
C CYS A 106 0.47 -6.51 -6.47
N ARG A 107 -0.59 -7.29 -6.69
CA ARG A 107 -0.95 -7.86 -7.99
C ARG A 107 -1.32 -6.79 -9.01
#